data_AF-A0A8W8NLQ9-F1
#
_entry.id   AF-A0A8W8NLQ9-F1
#
_cell.length_a   1.000
_cell.length_b   1.000
_cell.length_c   1.000
_cell.angle_alpha   90.00
_cell.angle_beta   90.00
_cell.angle_gamma   90.00
#
_symmetry.space_group_name_H-M   'P 1'
#
loop_
_entity.id
_entity.type
_entity.pdbx_description
1 polymer ?
#
loop_
_entity_poly.entity_id
_entity_poly.type
_entity_poly.pdbx_seq_one_letter_code
_entity_poly.pdbx_strand_id
1 'polypeptide(L)'
;MIERSLRVLLLLQFLYFATGEYNYGTVTCKNQACKYRPNVLDYKATACGTYNDTLTQTGWGVLDIVGGQGDDADLDIMYGAGYLEGVFTAERIWQHYQNVQDFFFRKRDADKLKKLKIFRRDEGKVVDLDTMKHIMRYNDFKNDPYSEGNSCNTICCRGDLRDADPKPSGCYDTKVSDYKMALNFEADIINGPTRGTGLPPFSWTSEFNQTHMGLPTTYNFDFLRTSPKFKTP
;
A
#
# COMPACT_ATOMS: atom_id res chain seq x y z
N MET A 1 48.95 -51.42 -30.01
CA MET A 1 48.15 -51.40 -28.76
C MET A 1 47.71 -49.96 -28.55
N ILE A 2 46.44 -49.65 -28.77
CA ILE A 2 45.89 -48.30 -28.59
C ILE A 2 45.13 -48.35 -27.28
N GLU A 3 45.70 -47.76 -26.22
CA GLU A 3 45.01 -47.55 -24.95
C GLU A 3 43.91 -46.50 -25.15
N ARG A 4 42.65 -46.94 -25.06
CA ARG A 4 41.49 -46.03 -24.96
C ARG A 4 41.22 -45.79 -23.48
N SER A 5 41.67 -44.64 -22.96
CA SER A 5 41.28 -44.16 -21.64
C SER A 5 39.82 -43.69 -21.67
N LEU A 6 38.94 -44.42 -20.99
CA LEU A 6 37.55 -44.01 -20.76
C LEU A 6 37.52 -43.00 -19.61
N ARG A 7 37.21 -41.73 -19.90
CA ARG A 7 36.99 -40.70 -18.87
C ARG A 7 35.49 -40.61 -18.58
N VAL A 8 35.08 -41.12 -17.42
CA VAL A 8 33.72 -40.94 -16.90
C VAL A 8 33.69 -39.62 -16.12
N LEU A 9 32.98 -38.61 -16.65
CA LEU A 9 32.65 -37.40 -15.90
C LEU A 9 31.40 -37.68 -15.06
N LEU A 10 31.57 -37.78 -13.74
CA LEU A 10 30.48 -37.76 -12.79
C LEU A 10 30.05 -36.30 -12.57
N LEU A 11 28.92 -35.91 -13.16
CA LEU A 11 28.25 -34.64 -12.84
C LEU A 11 27.46 -34.83 -11.54
N LEU A 12 28.08 -34.51 -10.42
CA LEU A 12 27.39 -34.33 -9.13
C LEU A 12 26.54 -33.06 -9.21
N GLN A 13 25.28 -33.22 -9.63
CA GLN A 13 24.28 -32.17 -9.46
C GLN A 13 23.97 -32.06 -7.97
N PHE A 14 24.59 -31.10 -7.30
CA PHE A 14 24.10 -30.64 -6.01
C PHE A 14 22.72 -30.00 -6.22
N LEU A 15 21.65 -30.71 -5.87
CA LEU A 15 20.34 -30.12 -5.67
C LEU A 15 20.45 -29.18 -4.47
N TYR A 16 20.75 -27.90 -4.74
CA TYR A 16 20.51 -26.83 -3.78
C TYR A 16 19.00 -26.69 -3.61
N PHE A 17 18.45 -27.34 -2.59
CA PHE A 17 17.18 -26.89 -2.06
C PHE A 17 17.42 -25.49 -1.49
N ALA A 18 16.81 -24.48 -2.10
CA ALA A 18 16.79 -23.13 -1.54
C ALA A 18 16.00 -23.17 -0.23
N THR A 19 16.71 -23.37 0.88
CA THR A 19 16.17 -23.13 2.22
C THR A 19 15.90 -21.64 2.31
N GLY A 20 14.66 -21.24 2.61
CA GLY A 20 14.32 -19.84 2.89
C GLY A 20 15.31 -19.22 3.89
N GLU A 21 15.66 -17.96 3.68
CA GLU A 21 16.60 -17.26 4.54
C GLU A 21 15.86 -16.92 5.84
N TYR A 22 16.19 -17.65 6.91
CA TYR A 22 15.51 -17.54 8.19
C TYR A 22 16.25 -16.57 9.10
N ASN A 23 15.67 -15.39 9.28
CA ASN A 23 16.19 -14.36 10.16
C ASN A 23 15.42 -14.39 11.48
N TYR A 24 16.13 -14.28 12.61
CA TYR A 24 15.49 -14.20 13.92
C TYR A 24 16.28 -13.28 14.82
N GLY A 25 15.60 -12.71 15.81
CA GLY A 25 16.19 -11.67 16.63
C GLY A 25 15.22 -11.09 17.65
N THR A 26 15.78 -10.25 18.49
CA THR A 26 15.07 -9.61 19.60
C THR A 26 15.43 -8.15 19.68
N VAL A 27 14.50 -7.32 20.14
CA VAL A 27 14.71 -5.92 20.44
C VAL A 27 14.35 -5.63 21.89
N THR A 28 15.16 -4.80 22.53
CA THR A 28 14.86 -4.21 23.84
C THR A 28 14.72 -2.71 23.67
N CYS A 29 13.60 -2.13 24.06
CA CYS A 29 13.32 -0.70 23.95
C CYS A 29 12.98 -0.11 25.31
N LYS A 30 13.44 1.11 25.56
CA LYS A 30 13.04 1.93 26.71
C LYS A 30 12.85 3.37 26.24
N ASN A 31 11.69 3.96 26.51
CA ASN A 31 11.33 5.30 26.04
C ASN A 31 11.59 5.45 24.51
N GLN A 32 11.18 4.46 23.73
CA GLN A 32 11.36 4.38 22.26
C GLN A 32 12.82 4.29 21.76
N ALA A 33 13.81 4.19 22.65
CA ALA A 33 15.19 3.90 22.27
C ALA A 33 15.40 2.38 22.22
N CYS A 34 15.52 1.82 21.01
CA CYS A 34 15.59 0.38 20.77
C CYS A 34 17.01 -0.13 20.49
N LYS A 35 17.34 -1.31 21.03
CA LYS A 35 18.57 -2.06 20.73
C LYS A 35 18.23 -3.42 20.16
N TYR A 36 18.56 -3.63 18.89
CA TYR A 36 18.39 -4.90 18.20
C TYR A 36 19.53 -5.88 18.49
N ARG A 37 19.18 -7.15 18.69
CA ARG A 37 20.08 -8.29 18.89
C ARG A 37 19.72 -9.37 17.87
N PRO A 38 20.48 -9.51 16.76
CA PRO A 38 20.24 -10.58 15.79
C PRO A 38 20.62 -11.93 16.38
N ASN A 39 20.01 -13.00 15.86
CA ASN A 39 20.29 -14.39 16.22
C ASN A 39 20.06 -14.73 17.71
N VAL A 40 19.18 -13.97 18.39
CA VAL A 40 18.80 -14.21 19.78
C VAL A 40 17.29 -14.09 19.88
N LEU A 41 16.65 -15.12 20.44
CA LEU A 41 15.23 -15.11 20.82
C LEU A 41 15.14 -15.03 22.35
N ASP A 42 14.87 -13.82 22.84
CA ASP A 42 14.67 -13.55 24.25
C ASP A 42 13.23 -13.05 24.44
N TYR A 43 12.36 -13.99 24.79
CA TYR A 43 10.94 -13.76 25.04
C TYR A 43 10.66 -12.79 26.18
N LYS A 44 11.63 -12.51 27.07
CA LYS A 44 11.46 -11.52 28.15
C LYS A 44 11.81 -10.10 27.71
N ALA A 45 12.34 -9.92 26.51
CA ALA A 45 12.60 -8.60 25.97
C ALA A 45 11.30 -7.93 25.49
N THR A 46 11.42 -6.68 25.07
CA THR A 46 10.31 -5.85 24.62
C THR A 46 9.54 -6.47 23.44
N ALA A 47 10.28 -6.96 22.43
CA ALA A 47 9.73 -7.78 21.35
C ALA A 47 10.78 -8.72 20.77
N CYS A 48 10.38 -9.91 20.34
CA CYS A 48 11.22 -10.86 19.61
C CYS A 48 10.43 -11.48 18.46
N GLY A 49 11.12 -12.05 17.47
CA GLY A 49 10.43 -12.56 16.31
C GLY A 49 11.34 -13.26 15.33
N THR A 50 10.69 -13.78 14.29
CA THR A 50 11.32 -14.52 13.21
C THR A 50 10.74 -14.09 11.87
N TYR A 51 11.57 -14.06 10.85
CA TYR A 51 11.20 -13.80 9.49
C TYR A 51 11.74 -14.90 8.60
N ASN A 52 10.82 -15.68 8.03
CA ASN A 52 11.13 -16.72 7.07
C ASN A 52 10.84 -16.21 5.66
N ASP A 53 11.90 -15.87 4.94
CA ASP A 53 11.76 -15.34 3.60
C ASP A 53 11.66 -16.45 2.55
N THR A 54 10.43 -16.92 2.33
CA THR A 54 10.12 -17.95 1.32
C THR A 54 9.55 -17.38 0.03
N LEU A 55 9.71 -16.09 -0.24
CA LEU A 55 9.03 -15.40 -1.35
C LEU A 55 9.25 -16.09 -2.70
N THR A 56 10.48 -16.53 -2.98
CA THR A 56 10.82 -17.19 -4.26
C THR A 56 10.33 -18.63 -4.36
N GLN A 57 9.99 -19.25 -3.22
CA GLN A 57 9.53 -20.64 -3.18
C GLN A 57 7.99 -20.74 -3.11
N THR A 58 7.36 -19.90 -2.28
CA THR A 58 5.92 -19.98 -1.97
C THR A 58 5.12 -18.77 -2.46
N GLY A 59 5.80 -17.68 -2.83
CA GLY A 59 5.17 -16.38 -3.08
C GLY A 59 4.89 -15.58 -1.81
N TRP A 60 5.29 -16.08 -0.63
CA TRP A 60 5.06 -15.42 0.65
C TRP A 60 6.33 -15.37 1.50
N GLY A 61 6.51 -14.27 2.25
CA GLY A 61 7.38 -14.22 3.42
C GLY A 61 6.52 -14.32 4.68
N VAL A 62 6.96 -15.10 5.67
CA VAL A 62 6.23 -15.28 6.94
C VAL A 62 6.96 -14.52 8.03
N LEU A 63 6.28 -13.54 8.63
CA LEU A 63 6.78 -12.71 9.72
C LEU A 63 6.00 -13.03 10.99
N ASP A 64 6.70 -13.46 12.03
CA ASP A 64 6.15 -13.73 13.35
C ASP A 64 6.81 -12.79 14.36
N ILE A 65 6.01 -11.97 15.05
CA ILE A 65 6.48 -11.07 16.09
C ILE A 65 5.67 -11.31 17.37
N VAL A 66 6.39 -11.41 18.47
CA VAL A 66 5.86 -11.55 19.82
C VAL A 66 6.37 -10.38 20.64
N GLY A 67 5.44 -9.59 21.18
CA GLY A 67 5.73 -8.52 22.15
C GLY A 67 4.95 -8.73 23.43
N GLY A 68 5.35 -8.05 24.50
CA GLY A 68 4.58 -7.96 25.75
C GLY A 68 4.66 -9.17 26.68
N GLN A 69 5.71 -9.99 26.52
CA GLN A 69 6.04 -11.06 27.48
C GLN A 69 7.03 -10.59 28.58
N GLY A 70 7.60 -9.39 28.43
CA GLY A 70 8.40 -8.70 29.46
C GLY A 70 7.63 -7.59 30.18
N ASP A 71 8.28 -6.92 31.13
CA ASP A 71 7.68 -5.88 31.99
C ASP A 71 7.79 -4.45 31.39
N ASP A 72 7.86 -4.32 30.07
CA ASP A 72 7.95 -3.03 29.38
C ASP A 72 6.58 -2.34 29.28
N ALA A 73 6.58 -1.02 29.11
CA ALA A 73 5.33 -0.27 28.92
C ALA A 73 4.72 -0.59 27.54
N ASP A 74 3.39 -0.59 27.42
CA ASP A 74 2.67 -0.86 26.17
C ASP A 74 3.20 -0.06 24.98
N LEU A 75 3.54 1.22 25.20
CA LEU A 75 4.10 2.08 24.16
C LEU A 75 5.47 1.58 23.66
N ASP A 76 6.33 1.13 24.57
CA ASP A 76 7.65 0.56 24.22
C ASP A 76 7.49 -0.80 23.54
N ILE A 77 6.52 -1.61 23.95
CA ILE A 77 6.19 -2.90 23.33
C ILE A 77 5.73 -2.69 21.87
N MET A 78 4.76 -1.80 21.65
CA MET A 78 4.25 -1.51 20.30
C MET A 78 5.35 -0.91 19.42
N TYR A 79 6.13 0.03 19.95
CA TYR A 79 7.24 0.62 19.22
C TYR A 79 8.32 -0.42 18.88
N GLY A 80 8.66 -1.30 19.83
CA GLY A 80 9.61 -2.39 19.63
C GLY A 80 9.15 -3.41 18.59
N ALA A 81 7.87 -3.81 18.62
CA ALA A 81 7.29 -4.70 17.61
C ALA A 81 7.42 -4.11 16.20
N GLY A 82 7.03 -2.85 16.01
CA GLY A 82 7.17 -2.16 14.72
C GLY A 82 8.63 -1.96 14.29
N TYR A 83 9.53 -1.67 15.25
CA TYR A 83 10.97 -1.60 14.96
C TYR A 83 11.50 -2.94 14.45
N LEU A 84 11.12 -4.04 15.09
CA LEU A 84 11.57 -5.39 14.70
C LEU A 84 11.00 -5.82 13.34
N GLU A 85 9.73 -5.51 13.06
CA GLU A 85 9.12 -5.67 11.73
C GLU A 85 9.95 -4.95 10.66
N GLY A 86 10.25 -3.67 10.91
CA GLY A 86 11.03 -2.84 9.99
C GLY A 86 12.43 -3.40 9.74
N VAL A 87 13.11 -3.90 10.78
CA VAL A 87 14.43 -4.53 10.65
C VAL A 87 14.37 -5.78 9.78
N PHE A 88 13.43 -6.69 10.05
CA PHE A 88 13.32 -7.94 9.29
C PHE A 88 12.88 -7.74 7.84
N THR A 89 11.99 -6.79 7.59
CA THR A 89 11.42 -6.57 6.26
C THR A 89 12.16 -5.50 5.45
N ALA A 90 13.19 -4.87 6.00
CA ALA A 90 13.93 -3.76 5.37
C ALA A 90 14.35 -4.05 3.93
N GLU A 91 14.87 -5.26 3.66
CA GLU A 91 15.27 -5.65 2.31
C GLU A 91 14.08 -5.73 1.35
N ARG A 92 12.98 -6.36 1.76
CA ARG A 92 11.77 -6.46 0.92
C ARG A 92 11.11 -5.11 0.71
N ILE A 93 11.11 -4.23 1.71
CA ILE A 93 10.68 -2.83 1.58
C ILE A 93 11.54 -2.12 0.53
N TRP A 94 12.86 -2.28 0.59
CA TRP A 94 13.77 -1.67 -0.38
C TRP A 94 13.57 -2.18 -1.81
N GLN A 95 13.44 -3.50 -1.99
CA GLN A 95 13.16 -4.10 -3.29
C GLN A 95 11.80 -3.66 -3.84
N HIS A 96 10.77 -3.61 -3.00
CA HIS A 96 9.46 -3.08 -3.38
C HIS A 96 9.56 -1.62 -3.82
N TYR A 97 10.28 -0.79 -3.05
CA TYR A 97 10.55 0.60 -3.42
C TYR A 97 11.22 0.71 -4.78
N GLN A 98 12.26 -0.10 -5.06
CA GLN A 98 12.93 -0.11 -6.36
C GLN A 98 11.97 -0.49 -7.50
N ASN A 99 11.16 -1.53 -7.30
CA ASN A 99 10.19 -1.98 -8.31
C ASN A 99 9.10 -0.93 -8.58
N VAL A 100 8.57 -0.30 -7.53
CA VAL A 100 7.58 0.78 -7.65
C VAL A 100 8.21 2.00 -8.34
N GLN A 101 9.42 2.37 -7.93
CA GLN A 101 10.16 3.49 -8.51
C GLN A 101 10.45 3.25 -9.98
N ASP A 102 10.93 2.08 -10.36
CA ASP A 102 11.21 1.76 -11.76
C ASP A 102 9.91 1.67 -12.58
N PHE A 103 8.90 0.95 -12.10
CA PHE A 103 7.67 0.76 -12.88
C PHE A 103 6.85 2.06 -13.04
N PHE A 104 6.57 2.75 -11.93
CA PHE A 104 5.68 3.92 -11.96
C PHE A 104 6.41 5.23 -12.24
N PHE A 105 7.71 5.30 -11.91
CA PHE A 105 8.50 6.52 -11.91
C PHE A 105 9.81 6.40 -12.72
N ARG A 106 9.91 5.41 -13.63
CA ARG A 106 11.05 5.22 -14.58
C ARG A 106 11.53 6.52 -15.21
N LYS A 107 10.57 7.37 -15.54
CA LYS A 107 10.77 8.75 -15.94
C LYS A 107 10.12 9.63 -14.89
N ARG A 108 10.78 10.75 -14.58
CA ARG A 108 10.19 11.79 -13.74
C ARG A 108 8.94 12.30 -14.44
N ASP A 109 7.79 11.93 -13.89
CA ASP A 109 6.49 12.46 -14.25
C ASP A 109 6.14 13.54 -13.21
N ALA A 110 6.12 14.80 -13.67
CA ALA A 110 5.89 15.94 -12.80
C ALA A 110 4.50 15.88 -12.16
N ASP A 111 3.50 15.37 -12.86
CA ASP A 111 2.12 15.29 -12.38
C ASP A 111 1.97 14.18 -11.33
N LYS A 112 2.61 13.02 -11.54
CA LYS A 112 2.66 11.97 -10.49
C LYS A 112 3.39 12.44 -9.25
N LEU A 113 4.47 13.20 -9.39
CA LEU A 113 5.22 13.73 -8.25
C LEU A 113 4.37 14.69 -7.41
N LYS A 114 3.50 15.49 -8.02
CA LYS A 114 2.57 16.37 -7.31
C LYS A 114 1.60 15.58 -6.44
N LYS A 115 0.99 14.53 -7.00
CA LYS A 115 0.11 13.61 -6.24
C LYS A 115 0.86 12.94 -5.08
N LEU A 116 2.08 12.49 -5.32
CA LEU A 116 2.91 11.86 -4.30
C LEU A 116 3.26 12.85 -3.17
N LYS A 117 3.54 14.12 -3.47
CA LYS A 117 3.78 15.15 -2.44
C LYS A 117 2.56 15.38 -1.56
N ILE A 118 1.36 15.41 -2.15
CA ILE A 118 0.09 15.50 -1.41
C ILE A 118 -0.08 14.27 -0.52
N PHE A 119 0.04 13.07 -1.09
CA PHE A 119 -0.10 11.83 -0.34
C PHE A 119 0.91 11.74 0.81
N ARG A 120 2.19 12.02 0.56
CA ARG A 120 3.24 12.02 1.58
C ARG A 120 3.01 13.06 2.70
N ARG A 121 2.37 14.19 2.39
CA ARG A 121 2.04 15.22 3.39
C ARG A 121 0.88 14.78 4.28
N ASP A 122 -0.10 14.06 3.72
CA ASP A 122 -1.41 13.87 4.35
C ASP A 122 -1.70 12.42 4.76
N GLU A 123 -0.92 11.42 4.34
CA GLU A 123 -1.15 10.01 4.69
C GLU A 123 -1.21 9.79 6.20
N GLY A 124 -0.32 10.44 6.97
CA GLY A 124 -0.28 10.32 8.43
C GLY A 124 -1.47 10.96 9.15
N LYS A 125 -2.38 11.61 8.42
CA LYS A 125 -3.66 12.13 8.95
C LYS A 125 -4.79 11.10 8.87
N VAL A 126 -4.56 9.96 8.22
CA VAL A 126 -5.55 8.88 8.11
C VAL A 126 -5.53 8.07 9.41
N VAL A 127 -6.57 8.24 10.23
CA VAL A 127 -6.69 7.60 11.55
C VAL A 127 -7.95 6.71 11.66
N ASP A 128 -8.83 6.79 10.68
CA ASP A 128 -10.08 6.03 10.60
C ASP A 128 -10.58 5.91 9.14
N LEU A 129 -11.71 5.22 8.96
CA LEU A 129 -12.33 5.03 7.65
C LEU A 129 -12.78 6.35 7.00
N ASP A 130 -13.18 7.36 7.77
CA ASP A 130 -13.70 8.60 7.20
C ASP A 130 -12.58 9.52 6.72
N THR A 131 -11.48 9.59 7.46
CA THR A 131 -10.23 10.22 7.04
C THR A 131 -9.58 9.48 5.87
N MET A 132 -9.70 8.14 5.80
CA MET A 132 -9.31 7.36 4.61
C MET A 132 -10.18 7.71 3.38
N LYS A 133 -11.52 7.79 3.54
CA LYS A 133 -12.41 8.25 2.45
C LYS A 133 -12.03 9.67 2.00
N HIS A 134 -11.72 10.54 2.94
CA HIS A 134 -11.35 11.93 2.67
C HIS A 134 -10.09 12.01 1.80
N ILE A 135 -8.99 11.37 2.19
CA ILE A 135 -7.74 11.42 1.42
C ILE A 135 -7.92 10.80 0.02
N MET A 136 -8.67 9.69 -0.09
CA MET A 136 -8.92 9.01 -1.37
C MET A 136 -9.79 9.85 -2.31
N ARG A 137 -10.62 10.74 -1.77
CA ARG A 137 -11.46 11.69 -2.54
C ARG A 137 -10.87 13.09 -2.63
N TYR A 138 -9.65 13.30 -2.14
CA TYR A 138 -9.06 14.63 -2.02
C TYR A 138 -8.86 15.31 -3.38
N ASN A 139 -9.45 16.50 -3.50
CA ASN A 139 -9.21 17.43 -4.58
C ASN A 139 -9.51 18.85 -4.09
N ASP A 140 -8.44 19.60 -3.87
CA ASP A 140 -8.49 21.02 -3.51
C ASP A 140 -7.57 21.81 -4.44
N PHE A 141 -7.63 21.51 -5.74
CA PHE A 141 -6.63 21.97 -6.71
C PHE A 141 -6.48 23.50 -6.81
N LYS A 142 -7.48 24.25 -6.35
CA LYS A 142 -7.49 25.71 -6.32
C LYS A 142 -6.64 26.29 -5.18
N ASN A 143 -6.54 25.57 -4.07
CA ASN A 143 -5.86 26.04 -2.85
C ASN A 143 -4.60 25.23 -2.53
N ASP A 144 -4.51 23.97 -2.97
CA ASP A 144 -3.34 23.13 -2.71
C ASP A 144 -2.13 23.59 -3.56
N PRO A 145 -1.03 24.04 -2.93
CA PRO A 145 0.14 24.53 -3.66
C PRO A 145 0.81 23.46 -4.54
N TYR A 146 0.64 22.17 -4.24
CA TYR A 146 1.19 21.10 -5.07
C TYR A 146 0.37 20.84 -6.33
N SER A 147 -0.91 21.21 -6.35
CA SER A 147 -1.76 21.03 -7.53
C SER A 147 -1.48 22.06 -8.63
N GLU A 148 -0.89 23.22 -8.29
CA GLU A 148 -0.55 24.29 -9.25
C GLU A 148 -1.74 24.69 -10.13
N GLY A 149 -2.95 24.74 -9.54
CA GLY A 149 -4.18 25.09 -10.27
C GLY A 149 -4.68 23.99 -11.24
N ASN A 150 -4.02 22.84 -11.33
CA ASN A 150 -4.45 21.74 -12.19
C ASN A 150 -5.31 20.74 -11.41
N SER A 151 -6.57 20.63 -11.79
CA SER A 151 -7.59 19.75 -11.20
C SER A 151 -7.26 18.25 -11.22
N CYS A 152 -6.22 17.84 -11.94
CA CYS A 152 -5.73 16.47 -11.99
C CYS A 152 -4.37 16.23 -11.32
N ASN A 153 -3.74 17.27 -10.79
CA ASN A 153 -2.52 17.19 -9.98
C ASN A 153 -2.85 17.03 -8.49
N THR A 154 -3.85 16.19 -8.22
CA THR A 154 -4.35 15.81 -6.90
C THR A 154 -4.67 14.31 -6.89
N ILE A 155 -4.96 13.76 -5.71
CA ILE A 155 -5.27 12.33 -5.53
C ILE A 155 -6.45 11.92 -6.42
N CYS A 156 -7.61 12.58 -6.27
CA CYS A 156 -8.79 12.28 -7.06
C CYS A 156 -9.02 13.34 -8.16
N CYS A 157 -8.37 13.14 -9.31
CA CYS A 157 -8.38 14.03 -10.48
C CYS A 157 -9.79 14.34 -11.01
N ARG A 158 -10.01 15.61 -11.40
CA ARG A 158 -11.20 16.15 -12.05
C ARG A 158 -10.86 16.74 -13.41
N GLY A 159 -10.66 15.90 -14.43
CA GLY A 159 -10.23 16.34 -15.77
C GLY A 159 -11.24 17.24 -16.46
N ASP A 160 -12.51 17.16 -16.06
CA ASP A 160 -13.62 17.97 -16.52
C ASP A 160 -13.55 19.42 -16.02
N LEU A 161 -12.77 19.68 -14.96
CA LEU A 161 -12.57 21.02 -14.38
C LEU A 161 -11.24 21.66 -14.81
N ARG A 162 -10.59 21.17 -15.88
CA ARG A 162 -9.37 21.79 -16.41
C ARG A 162 -9.72 23.03 -17.21
N ASP A 163 -8.96 24.11 -17.01
CA ASP A 163 -9.14 25.36 -17.75
C ASP A 163 -8.86 25.19 -19.26
N ALA A 164 -7.88 24.35 -19.60
CA ALA A 164 -7.52 24.03 -20.98
C ALA A 164 -7.82 22.55 -21.26
N ASP A 165 -8.57 22.29 -22.34
CA ASP A 165 -8.94 20.94 -22.80
C ASP A 165 -9.64 20.10 -21.71
N PRO A 166 -10.82 20.54 -21.23
CA PRO A 166 -11.62 19.80 -20.26
C PRO A 166 -12.04 18.45 -20.85
N LYS A 167 -11.81 17.38 -20.08
CA LYS A 167 -12.11 15.99 -20.51
C LYS A 167 -12.93 15.27 -19.46
N PRO A 168 -13.97 14.49 -19.84
CA PRO A 168 -14.73 13.68 -18.91
C PRO A 168 -13.90 12.45 -18.48
N SER A 169 -12.88 12.72 -17.68
CA SER A 169 -11.83 11.81 -17.28
C SER A 169 -11.36 12.15 -15.87
N GLY A 170 -10.78 11.17 -15.19
CA GLY A 170 -10.23 11.36 -13.86
C GLY A 170 -10.67 10.25 -12.92
N CYS A 171 -10.73 10.59 -11.64
CA CYS A 171 -11.15 9.69 -10.58
C CYS A 171 -12.68 9.61 -10.56
N TYR A 172 -13.24 8.41 -10.70
CA TYR A 172 -14.70 8.20 -10.80
C TYR A 172 -15.24 7.20 -9.78
N ASP A 173 -14.42 6.75 -8.82
CA ASP A 173 -14.89 5.95 -7.70
C ASP A 173 -13.91 6.02 -6.51
N THR A 174 -14.35 5.47 -5.38
CA THR A 174 -13.46 5.09 -4.28
C THR A 174 -14.10 3.89 -3.57
N LYS A 175 -13.26 2.96 -3.14
CA LYS A 175 -13.66 1.78 -2.36
C LYS A 175 -12.69 1.65 -1.20
N VAL A 176 -13.23 1.55 0.01
CA VAL A 176 -12.44 1.47 1.25
C VAL A 176 -13.04 0.40 2.16
N SER A 177 -12.18 -0.33 2.85
CA SER A 177 -12.54 -1.37 3.80
C SER A 177 -11.47 -1.41 4.88
N ASP A 178 -11.85 -1.69 6.11
CA ASP A 178 -10.91 -2.01 7.20
C ASP A 178 -10.84 -3.53 7.40
N TYR A 179 -9.99 -3.97 8.32
CA TYR A 179 -9.82 -5.38 8.63
C TYR A 179 -11.15 -6.08 9.01
N LYS A 180 -11.98 -5.43 9.84
CA LYS A 180 -13.25 -6.00 10.31
C LYS A 180 -14.28 -6.08 9.19
N MET A 181 -14.33 -5.07 8.33
CA MET A 181 -15.18 -5.05 7.15
C MET A 181 -14.75 -6.14 6.16
N ALA A 182 -13.45 -6.28 5.91
CA ALA A 182 -12.92 -7.32 5.01
C ALA A 182 -13.32 -8.74 5.45
N LEU A 183 -13.24 -9.05 6.76
CA LEU A 183 -13.72 -10.31 7.32
C LEU A 183 -15.21 -10.56 7.08
N ASN A 184 -16.01 -9.49 6.98
CA ASN A 184 -17.45 -9.55 6.72
C ASN A 184 -17.82 -9.43 5.23
N PHE A 185 -16.83 -9.38 4.34
CA PHE A 185 -16.99 -9.08 2.91
C PHE A 185 -17.67 -7.72 2.68
N GLU A 186 -17.31 -6.72 3.48
CA GLU A 186 -17.86 -5.37 3.43
C GLU A 186 -16.88 -4.35 2.84
N ALA A 187 -17.42 -3.35 2.16
CA ALA A 187 -16.69 -2.16 1.72
C ALA A 187 -17.62 -0.93 1.72
N ASP A 188 -17.07 0.24 2.01
CA ASP A 188 -17.71 1.52 1.71
C ASP A 188 -17.27 1.93 0.30
N ILE A 189 -18.24 2.13 -0.59
CA ILE A 189 -18.00 2.43 -2.00
C ILE A 189 -18.73 3.70 -2.41
N ILE A 190 -18.12 4.51 -3.27
CA ILE A 190 -18.76 5.66 -3.91
C ILE A 190 -18.52 5.59 -5.41
N ASN A 191 -19.55 5.91 -6.18
CA ASN A 191 -19.48 5.99 -7.64
C ASN A 191 -19.65 7.45 -8.08
N GLY A 192 -18.74 7.94 -8.90
CA GLY A 192 -18.75 9.28 -9.47
C GLY A 192 -17.50 10.12 -9.17
N PRO A 193 -17.27 11.20 -9.94
CA PRO A 193 -16.18 12.15 -9.69
C PRO A 193 -16.25 12.84 -8.33
N THR A 194 -15.10 13.23 -7.78
CA THR A 194 -15.06 13.84 -6.43
C THR A 194 -15.68 15.22 -6.37
N ARG A 195 -16.43 15.46 -5.29
CA ARG A 195 -16.88 16.78 -4.88
C ARG A 195 -15.81 17.54 -4.08
N GLY A 196 -14.67 16.92 -3.77
CA GLY A 196 -13.47 17.56 -3.21
C GLY A 196 -13.76 18.54 -2.07
N THR A 197 -12.99 19.62 -2.01
CA THR A 197 -13.22 20.76 -1.11
C THR A 197 -14.20 21.75 -1.77
N GLY A 198 -15.46 21.33 -1.95
CA GLY A 198 -16.53 22.19 -2.49
C GLY A 198 -16.58 22.29 -4.03
N LEU A 199 -16.09 21.27 -4.74
CA LEU A 199 -16.23 21.14 -6.18
C LEU A 199 -17.67 20.76 -6.56
N PRO A 200 -18.18 21.24 -7.70
CA PRO A 200 -19.52 20.88 -8.16
C PRO A 200 -19.58 19.38 -8.49
N PRO A 201 -20.76 18.74 -8.31
CA PRO A 201 -21.03 17.43 -8.89
C PRO A 201 -20.71 17.42 -10.39
N PHE A 202 -20.21 16.30 -10.90
CA PHE A 202 -20.00 16.15 -12.33
C PHE A 202 -21.35 15.89 -13.02
N SER A 203 -21.55 16.54 -14.17
CA SER A 203 -22.70 16.32 -15.03
C SER A 203 -22.25 16.09 -16.47
N TRP A 204 -22.89 15.14 -17.15
CA TRP A 204 -22.80 15.02 -18.59
C TRP A 204 -23.52 16.21 -19.23
N THR A 205 -22.77 17.10 -19.87
CA THR A 205 -23.28 18.28 -20.58
C THR A 205 -23.00 18.15 -22.08
N SER A 206 -23.49 19.11 -22.87
CA SER A 206 -23.17 19.21 -24.30
C SER A 206 -21.68 19.48 -24.58
N GLU A 207 -20.88 19.80 -23.57
CA GLU A 207 -19.43 19.91 -23.69
C GLU A 207 -18.77 18.54 -23.89
N PHE A 208 -19.39 17.48 -23.34
CA PHE A 208 -18.87 16.11 -23.36
C PHE A 208 -19.69 15.23 -24.32
N ASN A 209 -19.33 15.26 -25.61
CA ASN A 209 -20.04 14.55 -26.69
C ASN A 209 -19.84 13.02 -26.74
N GLN A 210 -19.31 12.41 -25.69
CA GLN A 210 -19.09 10.96 -25.62
C GLN A 210 -20.38 10.23 -25.25
N THR A 211 -20.62 9.04 -25.81
CA THR A 211 -21.77 8.20 -25.44
C THR A 211 -21.70 7.76 -23.97
N HIS A 212 -22.79 7.97 -23.24
CA HIS A 212 -22.93 7.61 -21.81
C HIS A 212 -24.33 7.04 -21.52
N MET A 213 -24.86 6.23 -22.45
CA MET A 213 -26.18 5.61 -22.34
C MET A 213 -26.30 4.76 -21.07
N GLY A 214 -27.39 4.95 -20.32
CA GLY A 214 -27.66 4.22 -19.07
C GLY A 214 -26.92 4.78 -17.85
N LEU A 215 -26.10 5.83 -18.01
CA LEU A 215 -25.48 6.53 -16.90
C LEU A 215 -26.35 7.69 -16.39
N PRO A 216 -26.30 8.02 -15.09
CA PRO A 216 -26.95 9.22 -14.56
C PRO A 216 -26.42 10.48 -15.25
N THR A 217 -27.29 11.47 -15.49
CA THR A 217 -26.86 12.78 -16.02
C THR A 217 -25.91 13.48 -15.05
N THR A 218 -26.15 13.38 -13.74
CA THR A 218 -25.36 14.04 -12.69
C THR A 218 -24.94 13.03 -11.63
N TYR A 219 -23.67 13.06 -11.26
CA TYR A 219 -23.07 12.22 -10.23
C TYR A 219 -22.96 13.00 -8.92
N ASN A 220 -23.98 12.86 -8.08
CA ASN A 220 -24.03 13.45 -6.73
C ASN A 220 -24.42 12.38 -5.70
N PHE A 221 -23.60 11.34 -5.63
CA PHE A 221 -23.82 10.21 -4.72
C PHE A 221 -22.92 10.30 -3.49
N ASP A 222 -23.36 9.66 -2.42
CA ASP A 222 -22.58 9.47 -1.19
C ASP A 222 -21.98 8.06 -1.16
N PHE A 223 -21.13 7.80 -0.15
CA PHE A 223 -20.63 6.46 0.10
C PHE A 223 -21.77 5.53 0.52
N LEU A 224 -21.76 4.31 0.00
CA LEU A 224 -22.66 3.23 0.31
C LEU A 224 -21.86 2.06 0.91
N ARG A 225 -22.29 1.56 2.07
CA ARG A 225 -21.82 0.28 2.62
C ARG A 225 -22.41 -0.87 1.80
N THR A 226 -21.56 -1.72 1.25
CA THR A 226 -21.98 -2.91 0.48
C THR A 226 -21.48 -4.20 1.11
N SER A 227 -22.26 -5.28 0.96
CA SER A 227 -21.92 -6.65 1.35
C SER A 227 -22.66 -7.64 0.44
N PRO A 228 -22.19 -8.90 0.31
CA PRO A 228 -22.94 -9.97 -0.33
C PRO A 228 -24.30 -10.17 0.33
N LYS A 229 -25.37 -10.29 -0.48
CA LYS A 229 -26.73 -10.59 0.02
C LYS A 229 -26.95 -12.08 0.27
N PHE A 230 -26.18 -12.94 -0.40
CA PHE A 230 -26.23 -14.38 -0.24
C PHE A 230 -25.05 -14.83 0.64
N LYS A 231 -25.10 -14.50 1.93
CA LYS A 231 -24.30 -15.21 2.92
C LYS A 231 -25.02 -16.54 3.16
N THR A 232 -24.67 -17.60 2.42
CA THR A 232 -25.04 -18.95 2.87
C THR A 232 -24.36 -19.21 4.22
N PRO A 233 -25.08 -19.84 5.17
CA PRO A 233 -24.69 -19.92 6.57
C PRO A 233 -23.35 -20.64 6.80
#